data_AF-A0A7C3NI11-F1
#
_entry.id   AF-A0A7C3NI11-F1
#
_cell.length_a   1.000
_cell.length_b   1.000
_cell.length_c   1.000
_cell.angle_alpha   90.00
_cell.angle_beta   90.00
_cell.angle_gamma   90.00
#
_symmetry.space_group_name_H-M   'P 1'
#
loop_
_entity.id
_entity.type
_entity.pdbx_description
1 polymer ?
#
loop_
_entity_poly.entity_id
_entity_poly.type
_entity_poly.pdbx_seq_one_letter_code
_entity_poly.pdbx_strand_id
1 'polypeptide(L)'
;MPSLPGADAIGSKRNLAALGVMVVIFLFAIDATIVSTSMPTIVGKLGGLELYSWVFSIYMLTSALTTPIFGKLADLFSKRRLMLIGIGIFLLGSMLCGAANSMEAMIAFRAVQGLGGGAIYALSFIVVGVLFPADQRARIQGIISGIWGIASVLGPLAGGLIVEYASWRWIFLSICRSSPSLRF
;
A
#
# COMPACT_ATOMS: atom_id res chain seq x y z
N MET A 1 -33.07 -29.28 -2.37
CA MET A 1 -33.49 -28.13 -1.53
C MET A 1 -32.96 -26.87 -2.19
N PRO A 2 -33.79 -25.91 -2.62
CA PRO A 2 -33.31 -24.64 -3.18
C PRO A 2 -32.58 -23.85 -2.09
N SER A 3 -31.40 -23.31 -2.38
CA SER A 3 -30.71 -22.38 -1.49
C SER A 3 -31.61 -21.15 -1.26
N LEU A 4 -31.74 -20.72 0.00
CA LEU A 4 -32.51 -19.51 0.33
C LEU A 4 -31.89 -18.31 -0.42
N PRO A 5 -32.68 -17.45 -1.10
CA PRO A 5 -32.20 -16.35 -1.95
C PRO A 5 -31.22 -15.34 -1.29
N GLY A 6 -31.02 -15.41 0.04
CA GLY A 6 -30.05 -14.60 0.77
C GLY A 6 -28.68 -15.25 1.02
N ALA A 7 -28.58 -16.58 1.00
CA ALA A 7 -27.34 -17.29 1.33
C ALA A 7 -26.24 -17.05 0.28
N ASP A 8 -26.62 -17.09 -0.99
CA ASP A 8 -25.71 -16.90 -2.13
C ASP A 8 -25.23 -15.43 -2.22
N ALA A 9 -26.10 -14.47 -1.87
CA ALA A 9 -25.77 -13.05 -1.82
C ALA A 9 -24.82 -12.69 -0.65
N ILE A 10 -24.98 -13.35 0.52
CA ILE A 10 -24.08 -13.17 1.67
C ILE A 10 -22.69 -13.76 1.37
N GLY A 11 -22.63 -14.94 0.73
CA GLY A 11 -21.38 -15.54 0.28
C GLY A 11 -20.62 -14.66 -0.72
N SER A 12 -21.33 -14.10 -1.71
CA SER A 12 -20.75 -13.17 -2.70
C SER A 12 -20.17 -11.91 -2.07
N LYS A 13 -20.88 -11.26 -1.14
CA LYS A 13 -20.39 -10.06 -0.42
C LYS A 13 -19.16 -10.35 0.45
N ARG A 14 -19.12 -11.52 1.11
CA ARG A 14 -17.97 -11.95 1.91
C ARG A 14 -16.72 -12.15 1.05
N ASN A 15 -16.88 -12.80 -0.10
CA ASN A 15 -15.79 -13.04 -1.03
C ASN A 15 -15.26 -11.74 -1.63
N LEU A 16 -16.14 -10.78 -1.95
CA LEU A 16 -15.74 -9.47 -2.44
C LEU A 16 -14.97 -8.66 -1.38
N ALA A 17 -15.41 -8.71 -0.12
CA ALA A 17 -14.69 -8.07 0.98
C ALA A 17 -13.31 -8.70 1.21
N ALA A 18 -13.21 -10.02 1.18
CA ALA A 18 -11.94 -10.73 1.29
C ALA A 18 -10.99 -10.37 0.14
N LEU A 19 -11.47 -10.38 -1.11
CA LEU A 19 -10.70 -9.97 -2.28
C LEU A 19 -10.19 -8.54 -2.15
N GLY A 20 -11.06 -7.60 -1.74
CA GLY A 20 -10.68 -6.21 -1.52
C GLY A 20 -9.56 -6.06 -0.50
N VAL A 21 -9.61 -6.80 0.62
CA VAL A 21 -8.54 -6.79 1.61
C VAL A 21 -7.23 -7.36 1.04
N MET A 22 -7.29 -8.47 0.30
CA MET A 22 -6.09 -9.06 -0.32
C MET A 22 -5.41 -8.11 -1.30
N VAL A 23 -6.21 -7.39 -2.11
CA VAL A 23 -5.68 -6.36 -3.04
C VAL A 23 -5.02 -5.22 -2.28
N VAL A 24 -5.63 -4.78 -1.18
CA VAL A 24 -5.10 -3.66 -0.38
C VAL A 24 -3.81 -4.06 0.37
N ILE A 25 -3.73 -5.28 0.89
CA ILE A 25 -2.47 -5.83 1.44
C ILE A 25 -1.40 -5.91 0.36
N PHE A 26 -1.74 -6.38 -0.84
CA PHE A 26 -0.81 -6.48 -1.96
C PHE A 26 -0.28 -5.10 -2.37
N LEU A 27 -1.15 -4.09 -2.46
CA LEU A 27 -0.76 -2.72 -2.75
C LEU A 27 0.26 -2.20 -1.73
N PHE A 28 -0.01 -2.42 -0.44
CA PHE A 28 0.91 -2.05 0.64
C PHE A 28 2.25 -2.79 0.54
N ALA A 29 2.22 -4.09 0.24
CA ALA A 29 3.43 -4.90 0.11
C ALA A 29 4.27 -4.47 -1.11
N ILE A 30 3.63 -4.17 -2.25
CA ILE A 30 4.34 -3.66 -3.43
C ILE A 30 4.99 -2.31 -3.16
N ASP A 31 4.32 -1.37 -2.50
CA ASP A 31 4.92 -0.05 -2.20
C ASP A 31 6.20 -0.20 -1.36
N ALA A 32 6.17 -1.07 -0.35
CA ALA A 32 7.35 -1.34 0.48
C ALA A 32 8.53 -1.90 -0.34
N THR A 33 8.27 -2.71 -1.36
CA THR A 33 9.33 -3.40 -2.12
C THR A 33 9.81 -2.61 -3.33
N ILE A 34 8.90 -2.00 -4.11
CA ILE A 34 9.23 -1.25 -5.34
C ILE A 34 10.15 -0.06 -5.06
N VAL A 35 9.93 0.60 -3.92
CA VAL A 35 10.68 1.77 -3.49
C VAL A 35 12.15 1.43 -3.29
N SER A 36 12.44 0.28 -2.68
CA SER A 36 13.82 -0.14 -2.37
C SER A 36 14.74 -0.13 -3.59
N THR A 37 14.22 -0.58 -4.75
CA THR A 37 14.98 -0.62 -6.00
C THR A 37 15.12 0.72 -6.69
N SER A 38 14.26 1.67 -6.36
CA SER A 38 14.13 2.92 -7.10
C SER A 38 14.81 4.09 -6.40
N MET A 39 15.06 3.92 -5.10
CA MET A 39 15.69 4.92 -4.25
C MET A 39 17.08 5.38 -4.71
N PRO A 40 17.97 4.51 -5.22
CA PRO A 40 19.25 4.97 -5.78
C PRO A 40 19.07 6.01 -6.90
N THR A 41 18.12 5.79 -7.81
CA THR A 41 17.80 6.75 -8.89
C THR A 41 17.17 8.02 -8.34
N ILE A 42 16.28 7.91 -7.35
CA ILE A 42 15.61 9.05 -6.73
C ILE A 42 16.65 9.98 -6.08
N VAL A 43 17.55 9.43 -5.26
CA VAL A 43 18.63 10.20 -4.63
C VAL A 43 19.60 10.75 -5.68
N GLY A 44 19.89 10.01 -6.75
CA GLY A 44 20.70 10.52 -7.86
C GLY A 44 20.09 11.75 -8.55
N LYS A 45 18.76 11.90 -8.57
CA LYS A 45 18.06 13.06 -9.18
C LYS A 45 17.72 14.18 -8.19
N LEU A 46 17.45 13.87 -6.93
CA LEU A 46 17.03 14.84 -5.91
C LEU A 46 18.19 15.29 -5.00
N GLY A 47 19.33 14.59 -5.03
CA GLY A 47 20.41 14.75 -4.06
C GLY A 47 20.06 14.15 -2.70
N GLY A 48 20.76 14.57 -1.65
CA GLY A 48 20.43 14.25 -0.26
C GLY A 48 20.63 12.78 0.14
N LEU A 49 21.80 12.21 -0.14
CA LEU A 49 22.11 10.81 0.18
C LEU A 49 22.04 10.53 1.69
N GLU A 50 22.39 11.51 2.52
CA GLU A 50 22.25 11.48 3.98
C GLU A 50 20.79 11.30 4.44
N LEU A 51 19.82 11.68 3.59
CA LEU A 51 18.38 11.54 3.82
C LEU A 51 17.81 10.22 3.27
N TYR A 52 18.63 9.38 2.63
CA TYR A 52 18.19 8.11 2.01
C TYR A 52 17.46 7.20 3.02
N SER A 53 18.03 6.99 4.20
CA SER A 53 17.47 6.11 5.22
C SER A 53 16.17 6.67 5.81
N TRP A 54 16.05 7.99 5.89
CA TRP A 54 14.88 8.67 6.45
C TRP A 54 13.60 8.41 5.65
N VAL A 55 13.68 8.21 4.34
CA VAL A 55 12.52 7.90 3.49
C VAL A 55 11.83 6.60 3.94
N PHE A 56 12.61 5.57 4.32
CA PHE A 56 12.06 4.31 4.85
C PHE A 56 11.67 4.47 6.33
N SER A 57 12.56 5.06 7.14
CA SER A 57 12.35 5.19 8.58
C SER A 57 11.09 5.98 8.92
N ILE A 58 10.82 7.09 8.24
CA ILE A 58 9.64 7.92 8.53
C ILE A 58 8.34 7.20 8.16
N TYR A 59 8.35 6.45 7.07
CA TYR A 59 7.20 5.65 6.63
C TYR A 59 6.89 4.56 7.64
N MET A 60 7.92 3.82 8.08
CA MET A 60 7.78 2.79 9.10
C MET A 60 7.33 3.37 10.45
N LEU A 61 7.91 4.50 10.86
CA LEU A 61 7.58 5.17 12.12
C LEU A 61 6.10 5.60 12.13
N THR A 62 5.66 6.32 11.11
CA THR A 62 4.26 6.77 11.00
C THR A 62 3.29 5.61 10.84
N SER A 63 3.66 4.56 10.11
CA SER A 63 2.86 3.33 10.00
C SER A 63 2.72 2.64 11.36
N ALA A 64 3.81 2.50 12.10
CA ALA A 64 3.83 1.88 13.43
C ALA A 64 2.98 2.67 14.43
N LEU A 65 3.06 4.01 14.41
CA LEU A 65 2.24 4.88 15.25
C LEU A 65 0.75 4.77 14.91
N THR A 66 0.41 4.67 13.63
CA THR A 66 -0.97 4.72 13.15
C THR A 66 -1.69 3.37 13.28
N THR A 67 -0.95 2.26 13.27
CA THR A 67 -1.49 0.90 13.43
C THR A 67 -2.36 0.74 14.69
N PRO A 68 -1.90 1.04 15.91
CA PRO A 68 -2.74 0.92 17.12
C PRO A 68 -3.88 1.94 17.15
N ILE A 69 -3.69 3.14 16.58
CA ILE A 69 -4.72 4.18 16.50
C ILE A 69 -5.91 3.65 15.68
N PHE A 70 -5.66 3.13 14.48
CA PHE A 70 -6.70 2.56 13.63
C PHE A 70 -7.26 1.25 14.18
N GLY A 71 -6.47 0.49 14.94
CA GLY A 71 -6.95 -0.63 15.74
C GLY A 71 -8.07 -0.22 16.69
N LYS A 72 -7.82 0.79 17.53
CA LYS A 72 -8.82 1.32 18.46
C LYS A 72 -10.00 1.97 17.73
N LEU A 73 -9.76 2.70 16.65
CA LEU A 73 -10.84 3.30 15.85
C LEU A 73 -11.76 2.23 15.24
N ALA A 74 -11.24 1.05 14.89
CA ALA A 74 -12.02 -0.04 14.33
C ALA A 74 -13.05 -0.64 15.30
N ASP A 75 -12.84 -0.48 16.60
CA ASP A 75 -13.80 -0.87 17.63
C ASP A 75 -14.97 0.13 17.71
N LEU A 76 -14.71 1.41 17.43
CA LEU A 76 -15.68 2.50 17.53
C LEU A 76 -16.43 2.78 16.22
N PHE A 77 -15.78 2.59 15.07
CA PHE A 77 -16.30 2.96 13.77
C PHE A 77 -16.39 1.77 12.81
N SER A 78 -17.09 2.00 11.68
CA SER A 78 -17.21 0.99 10.63
C SER A 78 -15.86 0.72 9.96
N LYS A 79 -15.41 -0.54 10.02
CA LYS A 79 -14.16 -1.03 9.40
C LYS A 79 -14.06 -0.65 7.92
N ARG A 80 -15.18 -0.75 7.17
CA ARG A 80 -15.24 -0.37 5.75
C ARG A 80 -14.91 1.10 5.53
N ARG A 81 -15.49 2.01 6.35
CA ARG A 81 -15.24 3.45 6.23
C ARG A 81 -13.80 3.78 6.57
N LEU A 82 -13.28 3.22 7.66
CA LEU A 82 -11.88 3.40 8.05
C LEU A 82 -10.91 2.87 6.98
N MET A 83 -11.23 1.74 6.34
CA MET A 83 -10.41 1.18 5.27
C MET A 83 -10.33 2.14 4.08
N LEU A 84 -11.47 2.71 3.67
CA LEU A 84 -11.51 3.70 2.58
C LEU A 84 -10.73 4.98 2.93
N ILE A 85 -10.79 5.42 4.19
CA ILE A 85 -10.00 6.57 4.67
C ILE A 85 -8.51 6.26 4.61
N GLY A 86 -8.08 5.09 5.11
CA GLY A 86 -6.69 4.65 5.07
C GLY A 86 -6.15 4.56 3.64
N ILE A 87 -6.93 3.98 2.73
CA ILE A 87 -6.63 3.94 1.29
C ILE A 87 -6.51 5.35 0.72
N GLY A 88 -7.44 6.26 1.05
CA GLY A 88 -7.39 7.64 0.60
C GLY A 88 -6.10 8.37 1.04
N ILE A 89 -5.73 8.24 2.32
CA ILE A 89 -4.49 8.84 2.85
C ILE A 89 -3.26 8.23 2.17
N PHE A 90 -3.23 6.91 1.98
CA PHE A 90 -2.14 6.22 1.32
C PHE A 90 -1.96 6.69 -0.13
N LEU A 91 -3.06 6.76 -0.89
CA LEU A 91 -3.03 7.22 -2.27
C LEU A 91 -2.63 8.70 -2.38
N LEU A 92 -3.14 9.57 -1.49
CA LEU A 92 -2.72 10.97 -1.45
C LEU A 92 -1.23 11.11 -1.14
N GLY A 93 -0.73 10.38 -0.13
CA GLY A 93 0.70 10.35 0.19
C GLY A 93 1.55 9.86 -0.99
N SER A 94 1.09 8.81 -1.68
CA SER A 94 1.73 8.33 -2.91
C SER A 94 1.78 9.43 -3.97
N MET A 95 0.66 10.07 -4.28
CA MET A 95 0.62 11.15 -5.27
C MET A 95 1.58 12.30 -4.92
N LEU A 96 1.65 12.68 -3.65
CA LEU A 96 2.58 13.70 -3.18
C LEU A 96 4.04 13.25 -3.34
N CYS A 97 4.38 12.00 -2.99
CA CYS A 97 5.71 11.43 -3.21
C CYS A 97 6.14 11.49 -4.69
N GLY A 98 5.24 11.19 -5.63
CA GLY A 98 5.52 11.31 -7.06
C GLY A 98 5.71 12.75 -7.54
N ALA A 99 5.14 13.73 -6.83
CA ALA A 99 5.31 15.16 -7.11
C ALA A 99 6.51 15.79 -6.38
N ALA A 100 7.26 15.04 -5.58
CA ALA A 100 8.37 15.56 -4.80
C ALA A 100 9.50 16.15 -5.69
N ASN A 101 10.02 17.31 -5.27
CA ASN A 101 11.14 18.01 -5.92
C ASN A 101 12.39 18.11 -5.05
N SER A 102 12.34 17.60 -3.81
CA SER A 102 13.49 17.48 -2.90
C SER A 102 13.32 16.25 -2.00
N MET A 103 14.43 15.77 -1.44
CA MET A 103 14.42 14.65 -0.49
C MET A 103 13.60 14.96 0.77
N GLU A 104 13.69 16.18 1.29
CA GLU A 104 12.91 16.60 2.47
C GLU A 104 11.40 16.55 2.22
N ALA A 105 10.96 17.06 1.05
CA ALA A 105 9.56 16.98 0.65
C ALA A 105 9.11 15.53 0.51
N MET A 106 9.96 14.67 -0.06
CA MET A 106 9.68 13.24 -0.18
C MET A 106 9.51 12.57 1.19
N ILE A 107 10.37 12.89 2.16
CA ILE A 107 10.25 12.38 3.54
C ILE A 107 8.94 12.83 4.18
N ALA A 108 8.57 14.10 4.03
CA ALA A 108 7.30 14.62 4.55
C ALA A 108 6.09 13.89 3.93
N PHE A 109 6.11 13.68 2.61
CA PHE A 109 5.04 12.96 1.90
C PHE A 109 5.02 11.48 2.25
N ARG A 110 6.17 10.87 2.52
CA ARG A 110 6.27 9.51 3.07
C ARG A 110 5.68 9.37 4.45
N ALA A 111 5.83 10.38 5.30
CA ALA A 111 5.18 10.41 6.59
C ALA A 111 3.65 10.31 6.40
N VAL A 112 3.09 11.11 5.48
CA VAL A 112 1.65 11.08 5.15
C VAL A 112 1.24 9.72 4.59
N GLN A 113 2.02 9.18 3.64
CA GLN A 113 1.75 7.86 3.05
C GLN A 113 1.75 6.74 4.11
N GLY A 114 2.69 6.80 5.06
CA GLY A 114 2.83 5.82 6.14
C GLY A 114 1.65 5.85 7.14
N LEU A 115 1.02 7.00 7.36
CA LEU A 115 -0.24 7.05 8.11
C LEU A 115 -1.31 6.16 7.45
N GLY A 116 -1.47 6.27 6.12
CA GLY A 116 -2.37 5.43 5.36
C GLY A 116 -1.95 3.95 5.34
N GLY A 117 -0.64 3.70 5.25
CA GLY A 117 -0.06 2.36 5.27
C GLY A 117 -0.33 1.61 6.58
N GLY A 118 -0.13 2.26 7.73
CA GLY A 118 -0.45 1.70 9.05
C GLY A 118 -1.94 1.40 9.22
N ALA A 119 -2.81 2.30 8.73
CA ALA A 119 -4.26 2.08 8.74
C ALA A 119 -4.66 0.86 7.90
N ILE A 120 -4.15 0.78 6.66
CA ILE A 120 -4.36 -0.36 5.76
C ILE A 120 -3.90 -1.66 6.43
N TYR A 121 -2.69 -1.68 6.97
CA TYR A 121 -2.11 -2.86 7.59
C TYR A 121 -2.98 -3.35 8.76
N ALA A 122 -3.28 -2.48 9.72
CA ALA A 122 -4.11 -2.81 10.88
C ALA A 122 -5.50 -3.33 10.49
N LEU A 123 -6.21 -2.57 9.66
CA LEU A 123 -7.59 -2.89 9.28
C LEU A 123 -7.68 -4.16 8.45
N SER A 124 -6.65 -4.48 7.66
CA SER A 124 -6.62 -5.70 6.86
C SER A 124 -6.64 -6.95 7.75
N PHE A 125 -5.81 -6.99 8.79
CA PHE A 125 -5.82 -8.11 9.75
C PHE A 125 -7.11 -8.16 10.57
N ILE A 126 -7.66 -7.00 10.96
CA ILE A 126 -8.94 -6.93 11.68
C ILE A 126 -10.07 -7.50 10.82
N VAL A 127 -10.19 -7.07 9.56
CA VAL A 127 -11.24 -7.53 8.65
C VAL A 127 -11.08 -9.02 8.34
N VAL A 128 -9.87 -9.52 8.13
CA VAL A 128 -9.62 -10.96 8.01
C VAL A 128 -10.10 -11.72 9.25
N GLY A 129 -9.81 -11.21 10.44
CA GLY A 129 -10.25 -11.80 11.71
C GLY A 129 -11.78 -11.87 11.86
N VAL A 130 -12.51 -10.91 11.27
CA VAL A 130 -13.97 -10.86 11.26
C VAL A 130 -14.57 -11.76 10.17
N LEU A 131 -13.96 -11.83 9.00
CA LEU A 131 -14.50 -12.58 7.85
C LEU A 131 -14.29 -14.09 7.95
N PHE A 132 -13.20 -14.52 8.59
CA PHE A 132 -12.78 -15.91 8.61
C PHE A 132 -12.80 -16.51 10.02
N PRO A 133 -13.39 -17.71 10.18
CA PRO A 133 -13.36 -18.46 11.43
C PRO A 133 -11.92 -18.90 11.77
N ALA A 134 -11.68 -19.19 13.05
CA ALA A 134 -10.34 -19.38 13.60
C ALA A 134 -9.53 -20.51 12.92
N ASP A 135 -10.20 -21.59 12.53
CA ASP A 135 -9.65 -22.73 11.78
C ASP A 135 -9.11 -22.35 10.40
N GLN A 136 -9.68 -21.33 9.76
CA GLN A 136 -9.26 -20.87 8.44
C GLN A 136 -8.16 -19.81 8.51
N ARG A 137 -7.95 -19.18 9.67
CA ARG A 137 -6.99 -18.06 9.82
C ARG A 137 -5.56 -18.46 9.47
N ALA A 138 -5.13 -19.68 9.80
CA ALA A 138 -3.80 -20.18 9.42
C ALA A 138 -3.62 -20.22 7.89
N ARG A 139 -4.64 -20.69 7.16
CA ARG A 139 -4.63 -20.71 5.69
C ARG A 139 -4.62 -19.29 5.11
N ILE A 140 -5.43 -18.38 5.65
CA ILE A 140 -5.44 -16.99 5.19
C ILE A 140 -4.10 -16.29 5.47
N GLN A 141 -3.48 -16.56 6.62
CA GLN A 141 -2.15 -16.04 6.93
C GLN A 141 -1.11 -16.58 5.94
N GLY A 142 -1.21 -17.84 5.53
CA GLY A 142 -0.39 -18.40 4.45
C GLY A 142 -0.58 -17.67 3.10
N ILE A 143 -1.82 -17.31 2.75
CA ILE A 143 -2.10 -16.50 1.55
C ILE A 143 -1.49 -15.11 1.67
N ILE A 144 -1.64 -14.44 2.81
CA ILE A 144 -1.02 -13.13 3.06
C ILE A 144 0.50 -13.22 2.94
N SER A 145 1.14 -14.24 3.50
CA SER A 145 2.58 -14.48 3.32
C SER A 145 2.95 -14.71 1.85
N GLY A 146 2.11 -15.42 1.10
CA GLY A 146 2.26 -15.58 -0.35
C GLY A 146 2.19 -14.25 -1.10
N ILE A 147 1.28 -13.35 -0.72
CA ILE A 147 1.17 -12.00 -1.29
C ILE A 147 2.47 -11.22 -1.07
N TRP A 148 3.06 -11.28 0.13
CA TRP A 148 4.36 -10.67 0.40
C TRP A 148 5.49 -11.26 -0.44
N GLY A 149 5.51 -12.59 -0.62
CA GLY A 149 6.48 -13.26 -1.50
C GLY A 149 6.33 -12.89 -2.97
N ILE A 150 5.10 -12.72 -3.46
CA ILE A 150 4.86 -12.26 -4.83
C ILE A 150 5.29 -10.79 -4.97
N ALA A 151 4.94 -9.94 -4.00
CA ALA A 151 5.31 -8.52 -4.00
C ALA A 151 6.83 -8.29 -3.91
N SER A 152 7.58 -9.17 -3.24
CA SER A 152 9.05 -9.07 -3.15
C SER A 152 9.75 -9.36 -4.48
N VAL A 153 9.09 -10.05 -5.41
CA VAL A 153 9.60 -10.29 -6.77
C VAL A 153 9.07 -9.23 -7.72
N LEU A 154 7.74 -9.01 -7.73
CA LEU A 154 7.10 -8.09 -8.66
C LEU A 154 7.47 -6.62 -8.40
N GLY A 155 7.61 -6.21 -7.14
CA GLY A 155 7.97 -4.84 -6.79
C GLY A 155 9.32 -4.43 -7.37
N PRO A 156 10.42 -5.14 -7.06
CA PRO A 156 11.73 -4.88 -7.65
C PRO A 156 11.76 -4.92 -9.18
N LEU A 157 11.10 -5.91 -9.79
CA LEU A 157 11.00 -6.02 -11.24
C LEU A 157 10.30 -4.80 -11.85
N ALA A 158 9.13 -4.43 -11.31
CA ALA A 158 8.39 -3.27 -11.78
C ALA A 158 9.16 -1.97 -11.54
N GLY A 159 9.80 -1.82 -10.38
CA GLY A 159 10.61 -0.64 -10.04
C GLY A 159 11.78 -0.45 -10.99
N GLY A 160 12.54 -1.52 -11.27
CA GLY A 160 13.62 -1.52 -12.24
C GLY A 160 13.14 -1.09 -13.63
N LEU A 161 12.09 -1.74 -14.16
CA LEU A 161 11.52 -1.41 -15.47
C LEU A 161 10.99 0.04 -15.54
N ILE A 162 10.32 0.51 -14.49
CA ILE A 162 9.79 1.89 -14.45
C ILE A 162 10.93 2.90 -14.42
N VAL A 163 12.01 2.63 -13.69
CA VAL A 163 13.18 3.51 -13.62
C VAL A 163 13.97 3.51 -14.93
N GLU A 164 14.02 2.37 -15.62
CA GLU A 164 14.75 2.20 -16.88
C GLU A 164 14.01 2.84 -18.07
N TYR A 165 12.70 2.61 -18.18
CA TYR A 165 11.90 3.04 -19.34
C TYR A 165 11.03 4.29 -19.07
N ALA A 166 10.88 4.70 -17.81
CA ALA A 166 10.07 5.83 -17.41
C ALA A 166 10.74 6.68 -16.31
N SER A 167 10.01 7.66 -15.76
CA SER A 167 10.47 8.45 -14.62
C SER A 167 10.20 7.72 -13.31
N TRP A 168 11.11 7.77 -12.32
CA TRP A 168 10.88 7.20 -10.98
C TRP A 168 9.57 7.71 -10.32
N ARG A 169 9.09 8.88 -10.74
CA ARG A 169 7.82 9.46 -10.26
C ARG A 169 6.62 8.54 -10.55
N TRP A 170 6.70 7.70 -11.59
CA TRP A 170 5.64 6.77 -11.98
C TRP A 170 5.42 5.62 -11.00
N ILE A 171 6.42 5.34 -10.15
CA ILE A 171 6.30 4.35 -9.07
C ILE A 171 5.21 4.77 -8.08
N PHE A 172 5.04 6.08 -7.90
CA PHE A 172 4.08 6.65 -6.97
C PHE A 172 2.78 7.10 -7.65
N LEU A 173 2.77 7.21 -8.98
CA LEU A 173 1.70 7.85 -9.76
C LEU A 173 1.57 7.25 -11.16
N SER A 174 0.38 6.73 -11.50
CA SER A 174 0.05 6.32 -12.88
C SER A 174 -0.60 7.43 -13.72
N ILE A 175 -0.60 8.70 -13.26
CA ILE A 175 -1.32 9.79 -13.96
C ILE A 175 -0.58 11.13 -13.79
N CYS A 176 0.51 11.32 -14.53
CA CYS A 176 0.86 12.63 -15.08
C CYS A 176 1.96 12.44 -16.12
N ARG A 177 1.65 12.77 -17.39
CA ARG A 177 2.57 12.84 -18.54
C ARG A 177 2.59 11.61 -19.46
N SER A 178 1.44 11.28 -20.04
CA SER A 178 1.43 11.12 -21.50
C SER A 178 1.77 12.49 -22.12
N SER A 179 3.06 12.79 -22.27
CA SER A 179 3.48 13.83 -23.21
C SER A 179 4.66 13.26 -23.98
N PRO A 180 4.43 12.78 -25.21
CA PRO A 180 5.47 12.35 -26.10
C PRO A 180 6.17 13.59 -26.61
N SER A 181 7.46 13.72 -26.33
CA SER A 181 8.29 14.68 -27.07
C SER A 181 9.70 14.12 -27.21
N LEU A 182 9.93 13.52 -28.38
CA LEU A 182 11.20 13.53 -29.09
C LEU A 182 12.04 14.76 -28.76
N ARG A 183 13.34 14.56 -28.54
CA ARG A 183 14.42 15.24 -29.28
C ARG A 183 15.78 14.71 -28.86
N PHE A 184 16.48 14.21 -29.89
CA PHE A 184 17.84 13.68 -30.01
C PHE A 184 18.04 12.24 -29.57
#